data_AF-A0A3B9SV11-F1
#
_entry.id   AF-A0A3B9SV11-F1
#
_cell.length_a   1.000
_cell.length_b   1.000
_cell.length_c   1.000
_cell.angle_alpha   90.00
_cell.angle_beta   90.00
_cell.angle_gamma   90.00
#
_symmetry.space_group_name_H-M   'P 1'
#
loop_
_entity.id
_entity.type
_entity.pdbx_description
1 polymer ?
#
loop_
_entity_poly.entity_id
_entity_poly.type
_entity_poly.pdbx_seq_one_letter_code
_entity_poly.pdbx_strand_id
1 'polypeptide(L)'
;AATYFFKTDFDYEEKGVRKFFSPSDAVEILAHGREVLAKTEPFDLPTVETAYRNLSHTLGVAGSKLIHPTRLALTGKTFGPGLFDIIVTLGHTKCLERLDRAINWIKNNLG
;
A
#
# COMPACT_ATOMS: atom_id res chain seq x y z
N ALA A 1 13.63 13.74 -6.77
CA ALA A 1 12.63 12.65 -6.76
C ALA A 1 13.25 11.42 -7.44
N ALA A 2 13.77 10.46 -6.66
CA ALA A 2 14.34 9.20 -7.19
C ALA A 2 14.69 8.17 -6.09
N THR A 3 14.76 8.58 -4.83
CA THR A 3 15.33 7.76 -3.74
C THR A 3 14.49 6.53 -3.35
N TYR A 4 13.21 6.46 -3.71
CA TYR A 4 12.30 5.37 -3.33
C TYR A 4 12.44 4.08 -4.15
N PHE A 5 13.16 4.10 -5.28
CA PHE A 5 13.18 2.98 -6.23
C PHE A 5 14.20 1.88 -5.89
N PHE A 6 15.22 2.18 -5.07
CA PHE A 6 16.40 1.31 -4.88
C PHE A 6 16.65 0.84 -3.44
N LYS A 7 16.00 1.41 -2.42
CA LYS A 7 16.05 0.87 -1.05
C LYS A 7 14.77 0.13 -0.73
N THR A 8 14.88 -1.17 -0.43
CA THR A 8 13.86 -1.97 0.26
C THR A 8 13.87 -1.73 1.78
N ASP A 9 14.78 -0.87 2.25
CA ASP A 9 14.93 -0.49 3.65
C ASP A 9 14.70 1.02 3.81
N PHE A 10 13.47 1.38 4.17
CA PHE A 10 13.08 2.76 4.44
C PHE A 10 12.07 2.79 5.58
N ASP A 11 12.20 3.80 6.43
CA ASP A 11 11.28 4.03 7.54
C ASP A 11 9.94 4.59 7.08
N TYR A 12 8.92 4.41 7.93
CA TYR A 12 7.59 4.98 7.76
C TYR A 12 7.50 6.33 8.48
N GLU A 13 6.99 7.35 7.79
CA GLU A 13 6.74 8.65 8.40
C GLU A 13 5.84 8.52 9.65
N GLU A 14 6.32 9.05 10.77
CA GLU A 14 5.70 8.90 12.09
C GLU A 14 4.22 9.36 12.11
N LYS A 15 3.92 10.49 11.44
CA LYS A 15 2.55 10.98 11.26
C LYS A 15 1.67 10.00 10.46
N GLY A 16 2.26 9.31 9.49
CA GLY A 16 1.59 8.30 8.68
C GLY A 16 1.33 7.05 9.50
N VAL A 17 2.31 6.61 10.29
CA VAL A 17 2.16 5.47 11.20
C VAL A 17 0.99 5.69 12.14
N ARG A 18 0.98 6.82 12.87
CA ARG A 18 -0.11 7.17 13.80
C ARG A 18 -1.49 7.17 13.16
N LYS A 19 -1.58 7.65 11.91
CA LYS A 19 -2.88 7.85 11.24
C LYS A 19 -3.37 6.62 10.47
N PHE A 20 -2.46 5.83 9.90
CA PHE A 20 -2.79 4.81 8.92
C PHE A 20 -2.31 3.40 9.30
N PHE A 21 -1.34 3.24 10.19
CA PHE A 21 -0.85 1.92 10.65
C PHE A 21 -1.29 1.58 12.08
N SER A 22 -1.48 2.57 12.95
CA SER A 22 -1.98 2.36 14.31
C SER A 22 -3.46 1.93 14.43
N PRO A 23 -4.38 2.23 13.48
CA PRO A 23 -5.71 1.62 13.50
C PRO A 23 -5.64 0.09 13.50
N SER A 24 -6.51 -0.56 14.27
CA SER A 24 -6.48 -2.03 14.47
C SER A 24 -6.72 -2.85 13.19
N ASP A 25 -7.32 -2.24 12.17
CA ASP A 25 -7.62 -2.86 10.89
C ASP A 25 -6.54 -2.63 9.82
N ALA A 26 -5.46 -1.91 10.12
CA ALA A 26 -4.42 -1.57 9.13
C ALA A 26 -3.78 -2.80 8.49
N VAL A 27 -3.52 -3.85 9.28
CA VAL A 27 -2.98 -5.13 8.80
C VAL A 27 -3.93 -5.80 7.80
N GLU A 28 -5.22 -5.85 8.12
CA GLU A 28 -6.24 -6.48 7.28
C GLU A 28 -6.43 -5.71 5.96
N ILE A 29 -6.52 -4.37 6.05
CA ILE A 29 -6.60 -3.48 4.90
C ILE A 29 -5.41 -3.67 3.93
N LEU A 30 -4.19 -3.74 4.46
CA LEU A 30 -2.99 -3.95 3.65
C LEU A 30 -2.93 -5.37 3.07
N ALA A 31 -3.37 -6.38 3.82
CA ALA A 31 -3.43 -7.76 3.35
C ALA A 31 -4.39 -7.91 2.15
N HIS A 32 -5.57 -7.29 2.24
CA HIS A 32 -6.50 -7.28 1.10
C HIS A 32 -5.93 -6.55 -0.12
N GLY A 33 -5.28 -5.39 0.07
CA GLY A 33 -4.61 -4.69 -1.03
C GLY A 33 -3.53 -5.56 -1.69
N ARG A 34 -2.74 -6.28 -0.89
CA ARG A 34 -1.73 -7.23 -1.36
C ARG A 34 -2.33 -8.37 -2.16
N GLU A 35 -3.40 -9.00 -1.67
CA GLU A 35 -4.08 -10.09 -2.37
C GLU A 35 -4.67 -9.65 -3.72
N VAL A 36 -5.25 -8.45 -3.76
CA VAL A 36 -5.78 -7.88 -4.99
C VAL A 36 -4.68 -7.62 -6.00
N LEU A 37 -3.57 -6.98 -5.60
CA LEU A 37 -2.43 -6.78 -6.49
C LEU A 37 -1.81 -8.09 -6.97
N ALA A 38 -1.73 -9.10 -6.11
CA ALA A 38 -1.17 -10.41 -6.48
C ALA A 38 -1.92 -11.06 -7.64
N LYS A 39 -3.24 -10.82 -7.74
CA LYS A 39 -4.13 -11.36 -8.78
C LYS A 39 -4.35 -10.41 -9.96
N THR A 40 -3.80 -9.20 -9.92
CA THR A 40 -4.04 -8.18 -10.95
C THR A 40 -3.14 -8.44 -12.17
N GLU A 41 -3.77 -8.75 -13.30
CA GLU A 41 -3.13 -8.91 -14.61
C GLU A 41 -4.11 -8.37 -15.69
N PRO A 42 -3.70 -7.47 -16.59
CA PRO A 42 -2.36 -6.88 -16.71
C PRO A 42 -2.04 -5.92 -15.56
N PHE A 43 -0.75 -5.81 -15.21
CA PHE A 43 -0.28 -4.90 -14.15
C PHE A 43 -0.06 -3.47 -14.67
N ASP A 44 -1.12 -2.87 -15.21
CA ASP A 44 -1.16 -1.51 -15.71
C ASP A 44 -2.03 -0.58 -14.86
N LEU A 45 -2.00 0.72 -15.17
CA LEU A 45 -2.67 1.74 -14.36
C LEU A 45 -4.19 1.54 -14.31
N PRO A 46 -4.92 1.41 -15.44
CA PRO A 46 -6.37 1.27 -15.40
C PRO A 46 -6.84 -0.01 -14.70
N THR A 47 -6.09 -1.12 -14.83
CA THR A 47 -6.45 -2.39 -14.20
C THR A 47 -6.21 -2.34 -12.69
N VAL A 48 -5.06 -1.84 -12.25
CA VAL A 48 -4.74 -1.65 -10.82
C VAL A 48 -5.73 -0.70 -10.16
N GLU A 49 -6.06 0.41 -10.81
CA GLU A 49 -7.02 1.38 -10.28
C GLU A 49 -8.41 0.76 -10.12
N THR A 50 -8.90 0.07 -11.16
CA THR A 50 -10.18 -0.66 -11.10
C THR A 50 -10.19 -1.70 -9.98
N ALA A 51 -9.10 -2.45 -9.82
CA ALA A 51 -8.98 -3.48 -8.80
C ALA A 51 -9.09 -2.88 -7.38
N TYR A 52 -8.43 -1.75 -7.11
CA TYR A 52 -8.53 -1.06 -5.83
C TYR A 52 -9.92 -0.43 -5.58
N ARG A 53 -10.56 0.10 -6.63
CA ARG A 53 -11.93 0.64 -6.53
C ARG A 53 -12.93 -0.46 -6.18
N ASN A 54 -12.84 -1.60 -6.86
CA ASN A 54 -13.67 -2.77 -6.57
C ASN A 54 -13.43 -3.28 -5.15
N LEU A 55 -12.17 -3.36 -4.71
CA LEU A 55 -11.85 -3.76 -3.34
C LEU A 55 -12.51 -2.84 -2.30
N SER A 56 -12.47 -1.53 -2.54
CA SER A 56 -13.13 -0.54 -1.68
C SER A 56 -14.63 -0.82 -1.54
N HIS A 57 -15.30 -1.14 -2.65
CA HIS A 57 -16.72 -1.48 -2.66
C HIS A 57 -16.98 -2.81 -1.94
N THR A 58 -16.19 -3.84 -2.22
CA THR A 58 -16.31 -5.17 -1.58
C THR A 58 -16.16 -5.09 -0.06
N LEU A 59 -15.21 -4.30 0.43
CA LEU A 59 -14.99 -4.10 1.87
C LEU A 59 -15.97 -3.10 2.50
N GLY A 60 -16.77 -2.38 1.70
CA GLY A 60 -17.67 -1.33 2.21
C GLY A 60 -16.95 -0.15 2.85
N VAL A 61 -15.72 0.14 2.42
CA VAL A 61 -14.89 1.23 2.97
C VAL A 61 -14.68 2.35 1.96
N ALA A 62 -14.36 3.55 2.44
CA ALA A 62 -13.92 4.63 1.58
C ALA A 62 -12.57 4.31 0.92
N GLY A 63 -12.38 4.69 -0.34
CA GLY A 63 -11.13 4.41 -1.07
C GLY A 63 -9.88 4.98 -0.40
N SER A 64 -10.00 6.12 0.29
CA SER A 64 -8.92 6.71 1.10
C SER A 64 -8.39 5.77 2.19
N LYS A 65 -9.25 4.89 2.73
CA LYS A 65 -8.90 3.88 3.73
C LYS A 65 -7.99 2.78 3.17
N LEU A 66 -8.02 2.54 1.86
CA LEU A 66 -7.05 1.66 1.17
C LEU A 66 -5.84 2.45 0.67
N ILE A 67 -6.09 3.62 0.08
CA ILE A 67 -5.08 4.40 -0.64
C ILE A 67 -3.95 4.87 0.29
N HIS A 68 -4.30 5.46 1.44
CA HIS A 68 -3.31 6.04 2.34
C HIS A 68 -2.38 5.01 3.00
N PRO A 69 -2.88 3.92 3.61
CA PRO A 69 -1.98 2.90 4.16
C PRO A 69 -1.17 2.20 3.07
N THR A 70 -1.74 1.92 1.89
CA THR A 70 -0.98 1.34 0.76
C THR A 70 0.16 2.27 0.35
N ARG A 71 -0.09 3.58 0.20
CA ARG A 71 0.97 4.55 -0.12
C ARG A 71 2.10 4.51 0.91
N LEU A 72 1.74 4.53 2.19
CA LEU A 72 2.71 4.50 3.27
C LEU A 72 3.53 3.21 3.23
N ALA A 73 2.87 2.06 3.04
CA ALA A 73 3.52 0.76 2.90
C ALA A 73 4.53 0.75 1.73
N LEU A 74 4.16 1.30 0.58
CA LEU A 74 4.98 1.29 -0.63
C LEU A 74 6.11 2.31 -0.64
N THR A 75 6.00 3.41 0.11
CA THR A 75 6.94 4.55 -0.05
C THR A 75 7.54 5.06 1.25
N GLY A 76 6.96 4.74 2.40
CA GLY A 76 7.33 5.34 3.68
C GLY A 76 6.78 6.75 3.88
N LYS A 77 5.99 7.27 2.93
CA LYS A 77 5.55 8.66 2.87
C LYS A 77 4.03 8.80 2.86
N THR A 78 3.53 9.91 3.38
CA THR A 78 2.08 10.21 3.32
C THR A 78 1.67 11.02 2.08
N PHE A 79 2.63 11.45 1.24
CA PHE A 79 2.40 12.31 0.09
C PHE A 79 3.29 11.90 -1.10
N GLY A 80 2.96 12.37 -2.30
CA GLY A 80 3.70 12.07 -3.52
C GLY A 80 2.79 11.99 -4.74
N PRO A 81 3.26 11.40 -5.86
CA PRO A 81 2.46 11.15 -7.07
C PRO A 81 1.21 10.32 -6.80
N GLY A 82 0.33 10.14 -7.80
CA GLY A 82 -0.84 9.25 -7.69
C GLY A 82 -0.44 7.86 -7.18
N LEU A 83 -1.30 7.23 -6.36
CA LEU A 83 -0.97 5.92 -5.79
C LEU A 83 -0.79 4.89 -6.91
N PHE A 84 -1.67 4.90 -7.90
CA PHE A 84 -1.64 3.94 -8.99
C PHE A 84 -0.41 4.13 -9.87
N ASP A 85 0.02 5.38 -10.10
CA ASP A 85 1.32 5.67 -10.74
C ASP A 85 2.48 5.03 -9.98
N ILE A 86 2.49 5.14 -8.64
CA ILE A 86 3.51 4.51 -7.79
C ILE A 86 3.48 2.99 -7.94
N ILE A 87 2.30 2.38 -7.90
CA ILE A 87 2.15 0.92 -7.99
C ILE A 87 2.71 0.42 -9.33
N VAL A 88 2.28 1.00 -10.45
CA VAL A 88 2.74 0.55 -11.78
C VAL A 88 4.22 0.84 -12.01
N THR A 89 4.74 1.95 -11.48
CA THR A 89 6.16 2.29 -11.61
C THR A 89 7.04 1.38 -10.75
N LEU A 90 6.57 0.94 -9.57
CA LEU A 90 7.28 -0.04 -8.75
C LEU A 90 7.23 -1.43 -9.36
N GLY A 91 6.13 -1.78 -10.01
CA GLY A 91 5.86 -3.10 -10.57
C GLY A 91 5.31 -4.09 -9.54
N HIS A 92 4.74 -5.19 -10.06
CA HIS A 92 3.98 -6.19 -9.30
C HIS A 92 4.77 -6.76 -8.11
N THR A 93 5.92 -7.39 -8.37
CA THR A 93 6.72 -8.07 -7.34
C THR A 93 7.13 -7.14 -6.21
N LYS A 94 7.65 -5.95 -6.53
CA LYS A 94 8.08 -4.97 -5.50
C LYS A 94 6.92 -4.46 -4.66
N CYS A 95 5.72 -4.32 -5.23
CA CYS A 95 4.55 -3.93 -4.47
C CYS A 95 4.19 -4.98 -3.42
N LEU A 96 4.18 -6.26 -3.80
CA LEU A 96 3.90 -7.36 -2.87
C LEU A 96 4.93 -7.43 -1.74
N GLU A 97 6.22 -7.37 -2.07
CA GLU A 97 7.31 -7.38 -1.07
C GLU A 97 7.19 -6.23 -0.06
N ARG A 98 6.87 -5.02 -0.52
CA ARG A 98 6.73 -3.84 0.36
C ARG A 98 5.48 -3.89 1.22
N LEU A 99 4.38 -4.43 0.70
CA LEU A 99 3.17 -4.66 1.49
C LEU A 99 3.41 -5.71 2.57
N ASP A 100 4.08 -6.81 2.24
CA ASP A 100 4.48 -7.84 3.21
C ASP A 100 5.39 -7.27 4.29
N ARG A 101 6.37 -6.44 3.91
CA ARG A 101 7.24 -5.73 4.85
C ARG A 101 6.45 -4.84 5.79
N ALA A 102 5.49 -4.07 5.28
CA ALA A 102 4.66 -3.18 6.10
C ALA A 102 3.76 -3.95 7.07
N ILE A 103 3.12 -5.02 6.62
CA ILE A 103 2.28 -5.89 7.45
C ILE A 103 3.10 -6.48 8.61
N ASN A 104 4.28 -7.02 8.31
CA ASN A 104 5.17 -7.58 9.34
C ASN A 104 5.70 -6.50 10.29
N TRP A 105 6.03 -5.32 9.76
CA TRP A 105 6.47 -4.20 10.59
C TRP A 105 5.38 -3.78 11.59
N ILE A 106 4.12 -3.66 11.15
CA ILE A 106 3.00 -3.30 12.03
C ILE A 106 2.85 -4.33 13.15
N LYS A 107 2.82 -5.63 12.80
CA LYS A 107 2.68 -6.72 13.79
C LYS A 107 3.80 -6.73 14.83
N ASN A 108 5.03 -6.37 14.44
CA ASN A 108 6.19 -6.42 15.34
C ASN A 108 6.38 -5.15 16.17
N ASN A 109 5.79 -4.02 15.78
CA ASN A 109 6.04 -2.71 16.41
C ASN A 109 4.79 -2.08 17.04
N LEU A 110 3.60 -2.47 16.61
CA LEU A 110 2.31 -1.91 17.05
C LEU A 110 1.33 -2.99 17.56
N GLY A 111 1.71 -4.27 17.48
CA GLY A 111 0.96 -5.40 17.98
C GLY A 111 1.16 -5.64 19.48
#